data_AF-A0AAV0R9I0-F1
#
_entry.id   AF-A0AAV0R9I0-F1
#
_cell.length_a   1.000
_cell.length_b   1.000
_cell.length_c   1.000
_cell.angle_alpha   90.00
_cell.angle_beta   90.00
_cell.angle_gamma   90.00
#
_symmetry.space_group_name_H-M   'P 1'
#
loop_
_entity.id
_entity.type
_entity.pdbx_description
1 polymer ?
#
loop_
_entity_poly.entity_id
_entity_poly.type
_entity_poly.pdbx_seq_one_letter_code
_entity_poly.pdbx_strand_id
1 'polypeptide(L)' 'MGAFVENLGVCTNTVAEIMATIRGLQMAWKNRYRKVLLQLDSTTAINILTSQDQTEHRYHNLVLHFQRLLQ' A
#
# COMPACT_ATOMS: atom_id res chain seq x y z
N MET A 1 -13.05 14.60 7.92
CA MET A 1 -12.60 13.34 7.29
C MET A 1 -12.69 13.54 5.79
N GLY A 2 -11.56 13.48 5.07
CA GLY A 2 -11.56 13.48 3.61
C GLY A 2 -11.56 12.04 3.11
N ALA A 3 -12.41 11.72 2.14
CA ALA A 3 -12.40 10.44 1.45
C ALA A 3 -11.90 10.65 0.02
N PHE A 4 -11.08 9.72 -0.47
CA PHE A 4 -10.61 9.69 -1.85
C PHE A 4 -11.19 8.46 -2.54
N VAL A 5 -11.70 8.65 -3.75
CA VAL A 5 -12.28 7.58 -4.56
C VAL A 5 -11.47 7.46 -5.84
N GLU A 6 -10.96 6.27 -6.12
CA GLU A 6 -10.21 5.96 -7.34
C GLU A 6 -10.73 4.63 -7.90
N ASN A 7 -10.97 4.58 -9.21
CA ASN A 7 -11.44 3.36 -9.87
C ASN A 7 -10.23 2.52 -10.30
N LEU A 8 -10.10 1.32 -9.74
CA LEU A 8 -9.00 0.40 -10.01
C LEU A 8 -9.33 -0.65 -11.08
N GLY A 9 -10.53 -0.61 -11.67
CA GLY A 9 -11.03 -1.64 -12.59
C GLY A 9 -11.30 -2.97 -11.87
N VAL A 10 -11.11 -4.09 -12.58
CA VAL A 10 -11.27 -5.44 -12.00
C VAL A 10 -9.99 -5.83 -11.29
N CYS A 11 -10.01 -5.83 -9.96
CA CYS A 11 -8.89 -6.25 -9.13
C CYS A 11 -9.36 -7.08 -7.93
N THR A 12 -8.43 -7.79 -7.28
CA THR A 12 -8.73 -8.48 -6.02
C THR A 12 -8.73 -7.49 -4.87
N ASN A 13 -9.48 -7.79 -3.80
CA ASN A 13 -9.54 -6.93 -2.61
C ASN A 13 -8.13 -6.58 -2.08
N THR A 14 -7.25 -7.58 -2.00
CA THR A 14 -5.87 -7.40 -1.53
C THR A 14 -5.04 -6.46 -2.42
N VAL A 15 -5.21 -6.52 -3.75
CA VAL A 15 -4.51 -5.58 -4.65
C VAL A 15 -5.03 -4.17 -4.46
N ALA A 16 -6.35 -4.01 -4.33
CA ALA A 16 -6.97 -2.72 -4.09
C ALA A 16 -6.45 -2.07 -2.80
N GLU A 17 -6.37 -2.83 -1.71
CA GLU A 17 -5.85 -2.37 -0.41
C GLU A 17 -4.39 -1.96 -0.48
N ILE A 18 -3.53 -2.77 -1.10
CA ILE A 18 -2.09 -2.45 -1.27
C ILE A 18 -1.91 -1.20 -2.13
N MET A 19 -2.67 -1.07 -3.22
CA MET A 19 -2.62 0.12 -4.08
C MET A 19 -3.13 1.37 -3.38
N ALA A 20 -4.24 1.28 -2.66
CA ALA A 20 -4.78 2.39 -1.86
C ALA A 20 -3.75 2.86 -0.83
N THR A 21 -3.05 1.91 -0.20
CA THR A 21 -1.97 2.19 0.76
C THR A 21 -0.82 2.97 0.11
N ILE A 22 -0.28 2.46 -1.00
CA ILE A 22 0.78 3.12 -1.77
C ILE A 22 0.36 4.54 -2.16
N ARG A 23 -0.89 4.70 -2.61
CA ARG A 23 -1.41 5.97 -3.07
C ARG A 23 -1.57 6.97 -1.93
N GLY A 24 -2.13 6.56 -0.80
CA GLY A 24 -2.25 7.39 0.39
C GLY A 24 -0.89 7.87 0.91
N LEU A 25 0.10 6.98 0.90
CA LEU A 25 1.48 7.29 1.24
C LEU A 25 2.11 8.33 0.27
N GLN A 26 1.97 8.12 -1.05
CA GLN A 26 2.39 9.11 -2.06
C GLN A 26 1.76 10.48 -1.84
N MET A 27 0.46 10.53 -1.54
CA MET A 27 -0.23 11.79 -1.21
C MET A 27 0.33 12.42 0.06
N ALA A 28 0.62 11.62 1.08
CA ALA A 28 1.18 12.11 2.32
C ALA A 28 2.56 12.78 2.10
N TRP A 29 3.47 12.14 1.35
CA TRP A 29 4.76 12.75 1.02
C TRP A 29 4.63 13.98 0.14
N LYS A 30 3.72 13.99 -0.85
CA LYS A 30 3.44 15.19 -1.66
C LYS A 30 3.01 16.37 -0.79
N ASN A 31 2.24 16.10 0.27
CA ASN A 31 1.82 17.10 1.25
C ASN A 31 2.87 17.33 2.38
N ARG A 32 4.10 16.84 2.21
CA ARG A 32 5.23 16.98 3.15
C ARG A 32 5.02 16.35 4.52
N TYR A 33 4.06 15.44 4.68
CA TYR A 33 3.98 14.60 5.88
C TYR A 33 5.12 13.59 5.83
N ARG A 34 6.04 13.67 6.79
CA ARG A 34 7.22 12.79 6.89
C ARG A 34 7.07 11.67 7.93
N LYS A 35 6.07 11.78 8.79
CA LYS A 35 5.72 10.77 9.78
C LYS A 35 4.22 10.52 9.70
N VAL A 36 3.85 9.31 9.32
CA VAL A 36 2.46 8.89 9.13
C VAL A 36 2.22 7.59 9.88
N LEU A 37 1.05 7.48 10.49
CA LEU A 37 0.54 6.21 11.00
C LEU A 37 -0.34 5.61 9.92
N LEU A 38 0.08 4.47 9.37
CA LEU A 38 -0.72 3.72 8.41
C LEU A 38 -1.51 2.65 9.16
N GLN A 39 -2.83 2.64 8.99
CA GLN A 39 -3.71 1.61 9.52
C GLN A 39 -4.38 0.89 8.36
N LEU A 40 -4.34 -0.45 8.39
CA LEU A 40 -4.98 -1.34 7.44
C LEU A 40 -5.90 -2.27 8.22
N ASP A 41 -7.09 -2.52 7.70
CA ASP A 41 -8.08 -3.45 8.24
C ASP A 41 -7.89 -4.89 7.74
N SER A 42 -7.00 -5.08 6.76
CA SER A 42 -6.70 -6.37 6.16
C SER A 42 -5.41 -6.98 6.70
N THR A 43 -5.56 -8.03 7.50
CA THR A 43 -4.44 -8.84 7.98
C THR A 43 -3.63 -9.43 6.83
N THR A 44 -4.28 -9.78 5.71
CA THR A 44 -3.59 -10.27 4.51
C THR A 44 -2.70 -9.21 3.90
N ALA A 45 -3.19 -7.98 3.74
CA ALA A 45 -2.39 -6.86 3.23
C ALA A 45 -1.21 -6.55 4.16
N ILE A 46 -1.43 -6.53 5.48
CA ILE A 46 -0.37 -6.34 6.49
C ILE A 46 0.70 -7.41 6.29
N ASN A 47 0.33 -8.69 6.31
CA ASN A 47 1.27 -9.79 6.15
C ASN A 47 2.09 -9.66 4.85
N ILE A 48 1.45 -9.34 3.73
CA ILE A 48 2.15 -9.17 2.44
C ILE A 48 3.16 -8.02 2.48
N LEU A 49 2.80 -6.89 3.11
CA LEU A 49 3.67 -5.71 3.18
C LEU A 49 4.82 -5.87 4.19
N THR A 50 4.62 -6.67 5.24
CA THR A 50 5.62 -6.88 6.30
C THR A 50 6.46 -8.14 6.14
N SER A 51 6.04 -9.09 5.31
CA SER A 51 6.78 -10.34 5.09
C SER A 51 8.17 -10.10 4.50
N GLN A 52 9.17 -10.72 5.11
CA GLN A 52 10.58 -10.66 4.67
C GLN A 52 10.86 -11.67 3.54
N ASP A 53 10.03 -12.70 3.39
CA ASP A 53 10.12 -13.69 2.30
C ASP A 53 9.41 -13.15 1.05
N GLN A 54 10.18 -12.52 0.16
CA GLN A 54 9.71 -11.92 -1.08
C GLN A 54 9.86 -12.83 -2.30
N THR A 55 10.23 -14.09 -2.10
CA THR A 55 10.48 -15.06 -3.15
C THR A 55 9.15 -15.56 -3.73
N GLU A 56 8.85 -15.15 -4.96
CA GLU A 56 7.74 -15.62 -5.82
C GLU A 56 6.29 -15.25 -5.44
N HIS A 57 6.05 -14.13 -4.76
CA HIS A 57 4.67 -13.64 -4.60
C HIS A 57 4.18 -12.81 -5.81
N ARG A 58 2.96 -13.08 -6.28
CA ARG A 58 2.24 -12.30 -7.34
C ARG A 58 2.22 -10.78 -7.10
N TYR A 59 2.46 -10.34 -5.87
CA TYR A 59 2.44 -8.93 -5.45
C TYR A 59 3.84 -8.31 -5.27
N HIS A 60 4.91 -9.03 -5.59
CA HIS A 60 6.31 -8.64 -5.36
C HIS A 60 6.62 -7.20 -5.82
N ASN A 61 6.21 -6.85 -7.05
CA ASN A 61 6.44 -5.50 -7.59
C ASN A 61 5.74 -4.39 -6.80
N LEU A 62 4.53 -4.66 -6.28
CA LEU A 62 3.79 -3.68 -5.46
C LEU A 62 4.43 -3.52 -4.09
N VAL A 63 4.87 -4.62 -3.47
CA VAL A 63 5.57 -4.60 -2.18
C VAL A 63 6.89 -3.85 -2.29
N LEU A 64 7.69 -4.11 -3.33
CA LEU A 64 8.92 -3.36 -3.59
C LEU A 64 8.66 -1.86 -3.75
N HIS A 65 7.60 -1.49 -4.47
CA HIS A 65 7.25 -0.08 -4.65
C HIS A 65 6.84 0.57 -3.32
N PHE A 66 6.05 -0.12 -2.51
CA PHE A 66 5.74 0.32 -1.15
C PHE A 66 6.98 0.49 -0.28
N GLN A 67 7.94 -0.44 -0.33
CA GLN A 67 9.15 -0.36 0.47
C GLN A 67 10.06 0.80 0.06
N ARG A 68 10.21 1.07 -1.24
CA ARG A 68 10.96 2.25 -1.73
C ARG A 68 10.37 3.57 -1.24
N LEU A 69 9.06 3.58 -1.07
CA LEU A 69 8.32 4.72 -0.59
C LEU A 69 8.59 4.96 0.91
N LEU A 70 8.87 3.92 1.69
CA LEU A 70 9.22 4.05 3.12
C LEU A 70 10.67 4.49 3.39
N GLN A 71 11.55 4.52 2.39
CA GLN A 71 12.95 4.99 2.51
C GLN A 71 13.04 6.51 2.46
#